data_AF-A0A0G4HH04-F1
#
_entry.id   AF-A0A0G4HH04-F1
#
_cell.length_a   1.000
_cell.length_b   1.000
_cell.length_c   1.000
_cell.angle_alpha   90.00
_cell.angle_beta   90.00
_cell.angle_gamma   90.00
#
_symmetry.space_group_name_H-M   'P 1'
#
loop_
_entity.id
_entity.type
_entity.pdbx_description
1 polymer ?
#
loop_
_entity_poly.entity_id
_entity_poly.type
_entity_poly.pdbx_seq_one_letter_code
_entity_poly.pdbx_strand_id
1 'polypeptide(L)'
;MKWKNTVCTDKAARLMEDAVREVENALLAEASEAIVQDLRVPEHSHIPTLINNKLYSQCISVAVCPNVGEGCCFRGMNVAQFEVMGKVYNVAVLLRPDLNELGSSGVPARSG
;
A
#
# COMPACT_ATOMS: atom_id res chain seq x y z
N MET A 1 7.57 -2.69 9.36
CA MET A 1 7.70 -3.50 8.13
C MET A 1 8.50 -4.80 8.37
N LYS A 2 8.01 -5.99 7.98
CA LYS A 2 8.73 -7.26 8.21
C LYS A 2 9.57 -7.72 7.01
N TRP A 3 9.15 -7.45 5.78
CA TRP A 3 9.85 -7.88 4.56
C TRP A 3 9.51 -6.95 3.38
N LYS A 4 10.48 -6.71 2.49
CA LYS A 4 10.28 -6.07 1.17
C LYS A 4 11.09 -6.80 0.09
N ASN A 5 10.63 -6.82 -1.16
CA ASN A 5 11.36 -7.46 -2.26
C ASN A 5 12.53 -6.57 -2.77
N THR A 6 13.42 -7.15 -3.58
CA THR A 6 14.65 -6.48 -4.07
C THR A 6 14.38 -5.25 -4.94
N VAL A 7 13.23 -5.20 -5.62
CA VAL A 7 12.83 -4.06 -6.45
C VAL A 7 12.07 -2.99 -5.66
N CYS A 8 11.76 -3.22 -4.37
CA CYS A 8 11.04 -2.27 -3.55
C CYS A 8 11.95 -1.11 -3.10
N THR A 9 11.75 0.04 -3.73
CA THR A 9 12.39 1.30 -3.35
C THR A 9 11.97 1.73 -1.95
N ASP A 10 12.81 2.55 -1.30
CA ASP A 10 12.47 3.10 0.03
C ASP A 10 11.28 4.07 -0.03
N LYS A 11 11.10 4.78 -1.16
CA LYS A 11 9.92 5.61 -1.41
C LYS A 11 8.64 4.77 -1.38
N ALA A 12 8.60 3.67 -2.14
CA ALA A 12 7.46 2.77 -2.16
C ALA A 12 7.21 2.12 -0.78
N ALA A 13 8.28 1.70 -0.10
CA ALA A 13 8.22 1.09 1.22
C ALA A 13 7.56 2.03 2.25
N ARG A 14 8.02 3.28 2.33
CA ARG A 14 7.44 4.31 3.22
C ARG A 14 5.98 4.59 2.88
N LEU A 15 5.67 4.76 1.59
CA LEU A 15 4.30 4.98 1.12
C LEU A 15 3.35 3.86 1.57
N MET A 16 3.77 2.60 1.39
CA MET A 16 2.98 1.45 1.82
C MET A 16 2.82 1.40 3.34
N GLU A 17 3.89 1.69 4.09
CA GLU A 17 3.86 1.72 5.56
C GLU A 17 2.92 2.80 6.11
N ASP A 18 2.96 4.01 5.54
CA ASP A 18 2.08 5.11 5.92
C ASP A 18 0.61 4.76 5.67
N ALA A 19 0.30 4.27 4.46
CA ALA A 19 -1.06 3.88 4.10
C ALA A 19 -1.59 2.76 5.01
N VAL A 20 -0.78 1.74 5.30
CA VAL A 20 -1.17 0.65 6.19
C VAL A 20 -1.41 1.14 7.61
N ARG A 21 -0.51 1.97 8.14
CA ARG A 21 -0.62 2.53 9.50
C ARG A 21 -1.86 3.40 9.66
N GLU A 22 -2.20 4.21 8.65
CA GLU A 22 -3.44 4.99 8.66
C GLU A 22 -4.69 4.09 8.70
N VAL A 23 -4.69 3.00 7.93
CA VAL A 23 -5.80 2.03 7.93
C VAL A 23 -5.92 1.34 9.28
N GLU A 24 -4.82 0.89 9.87
CA GLU A 24 -4.83 0.24 11.19
C GLU A 24 -5.34 1.19 12.28
N ASN A 25 -4.88 2.44 12.29
CA ASN A 25 -5.35 3.44 13.25
C ASN A 25 -6.85 3.73 13.10
N ALA A 26 -7.36 3.81 11.87
CA ALA A 26 -8.78 4.02 11.62
C ALA A 26 -9.63 2.85 12.14
N LEU A 27 -9.20 1.61 11.88
CA LEU A 27 -9.89 0.41 12.37
C LEU A 27 -9.87 0.31 13.90
N LEU A 28 -8.76 0.67 14.54
CA LEU A 28 -8.67 0.70 16.00
C LEU A 28 -9.58 1.78 16.61
N ALA A 29 -9.67 2.96 15.97
CA ALA A 29 -10.57 4.01 16.40
C ALA A 29 -12.05 3.59 16.29
N GLU A 30 -12.46 3.03 15.14
CA GLU A 30 -13.82 2.50 14.93
C GLU A 30 -14.18 1.43 15.95
N ALA A 31 -13.27 0.49 16.22
CA ALA A 31 -13.48 -0.55 17.23
C ALA A 31 -13.60 0.04 18.65
N SER A 32 -12.76 1.02 18.98
CA SER A 32 -12.82 1.71 20.27
C SER A 32 -14.14 2.47 20.45
N GLU A 33 -14.62 3.17 19.41
CA GLU A 33 -15.89 3.90 19.44
C GLU A 33 -17.08 2.96 19.60
N ALA A 34 -17.09 1.83 18.89
CA ALA A 34 -18.14 0.82 19.03
C ALA A 34 -18.22 0.25 20.46
N ILE A 35 -17.07 0.00 21.10
CA ILE A 35 -17.02 -0.46 22.50
C ILE A 35 -17.58 0.60 23.45
N VAL A 36 -17.20 1.87 23.27
CA VAL A 36 -17.69 2.98 24.12
C VAL A 36 -19.21 3.16 23.99
N GLN A 37 -19.75 2.90 22.79
CA GLN A 37 -21.18 3.05 22.52
C GLN A 37 -22.00 1.77 22.84
N ASP A 38 -21.38 0.74 23.41
CA ASP A 38 -21.99 -0.59 23.64
C ASP A 38 -22.64 -1.17 22.36
N LEU A 39 -22.05 -0.86 21.21
CA LEU A 39 -22.46 -1.35 19.91
C LEU A 39 -21.65 -2.59 19.55
N ARG A 40 -22.24 -3.44 18.70
CA ARG A 40 -21.45 -4.50 18.05
C ARG A 40 -20.31 -3.86 17.27
N VAL A 41 -19.09 -4.37 17.49
CA VAL A 41 -17.94 -4.04 16.66
C VAL A 41 -18.33 -4.33 15.20
N PRO A 42 -18.20 -3.34 14.28
CA PRO A 42 -18.55 -3.54 12.88
C PRO A 42 -17.84 -4.76 12.31
N GLU A 43 -18.54 -5.59 11.52
CA GLU A 43 -17.86 -6.59 10.70
C GLU A 43 -16.92 -5.84 9.76
N HIS A 44 -15.62 -6.01 9.99
CA HIS A 44 -14.60 -5.11 9.48
C HIS A 44 -14.71 -4.85 7.98
N SER A 45 -14.58 -3.57 7.64
CA SER A 45 -14.18 -3.07 6.32
C SER A 45 -13.14 -3.98 5.67
N HIS A 46 -13.34 -4.34 4.40
CA HIS A 46 -12.40 -5.19 3.66
C HIS A 46 -11.01 -4.51 3.61
N ILE A 47 -10.10 -4.89 4.51
CA ILE A 47 -8.76 -4.28 4.70
C ILE A 47 -8.01 -4.09 3.38
N PRO A 48 -7.99 -5.07 2.44
CA PRO A 48 -7.37 -4.87 1.14
C PRO A 48 -7.91 -3.66 0.36
N THR A 49 -9.23 -3.42 0.43
CA THR A 49 -9.87 -2.27 -0.22
C THR A 49 -9.45 -0.97 0.43
N LEU A 50 -9.37 -0.91 1.76
CA LEU A 50 -8.94 0.30 2.47
C LEU A 50 -7.49 0.68 2.13
N ILE A 51 -6.57 -0.29 2.17
CA ILE A 51 -5.17 -0.07 1.80
C ILE A 51 -5.07 0.35 0.33
N ASN A 52 -5.80 -0.32 -0.57
CA ASN A 52 -5.87 0.05 -1.99
C ASN A 52 -6.30 1.50 -2.18
N ASN A 53 -7.40 1.92 -1.54
CA ASN A 53 -7.93 3.28 -1.69
C ASN A 53 -6.94 4.35 -1.22
N LYS A 54 -6.18 4.08 -0.16
CA LYS A 54 -5.13 5.00 0.33
C LYS A 54 -3.96 5.15 -0.66
N LEU A 55 -3.58 4.06 -1.33
CA LEU A 55 -2.42 4.03 -2.21
C LEU A 55 -2.72 4.45 -3.65
N TYR A 56 -3.97 4.27 -4.11
CA TYR A 56 -4.34 4.39 -5.51
C TYR A 56 -4.08 5.79 -6.10
N SER A 57 -4.15 6.85 -5.29
CA SER A 57 -3.89 8.23 -5.74
C SER A 57 -2.43 8.47 -6.16
N GLN A 58 -1.49 7.68 -5.62
CA GLN A 58 -0.04 7.84 -5.82
C GLN A 58 0.56 6.72 -6.69
N CYS A 59 -0.25 5.72 -7.05
CA CYS A 59 0.18 4.55 -7.78
C CYS A 59 -0.53 4.46 -9.15
N ILE A 60 0.09 3.76 -10.09
CA ILE A 60 -0.56 3.30 -11.32
C ILE A 60 -1.41 2.07 -11.02
N SER A 61 -0.87 1.17 -10.18
CA SER A 61 -1.52 -0.07 -9.81
C SER A 61 -1.16 -0.43 -8.38
N VAL A 62 -2.13 -1.00 -7.67
CA VAL A 62 -2.01 -1.48 -6.31
C VAL A 62 -2.64 -2.86 -6.25
N ALA A 63 -1.97 -3.80 -5.58
CA ALA A 63 -2.52 -5.09 -5.26
C ALA A 63 -2.28 -5.39 -3.77
N VAL A 64 -3.33 -5.85 -3.09
CA VAL A 64 -3.27 -6.21 -1.67
C VAL A 64 -3.89 -7.59 -1.54
N CYS A 65 -3.08 -8.59 -1.16
CA CYS A 65 -3.54 -9.96 -0.92
C CYS A 65 -3.23 -10.36 0.53
N PRO A 66 -4.10 -11.13 1.21
CA PRO A 66 -3.70 -11.85 2.40
C PRO A 66 -2.50 -12.75 2.11
N ASN A 67 -1.54 -12.82 3.03
CA ASN A 67 -0.41 -13.72 2.93
C ASN A 67 -0.83 -15.12 3.42
N VAL A 68 -1.20 -15.99 2.48
CA VAL A 68 -1.67 -17.36 2.75
C VAL A 68 -0.56 -18.42 2.66
N GLY A 69 0.71 -18.02 2.77
CA GLY A 69 1.86 -18.96 2.73
C GLY A 69 2.34 -19.32 1.32
N GLU A 70 1.51 -19.11 0.29
CA GLU A 70 1.95 -19.03 -1.10
C GLU A 70 2.36 -17.58 -1.37
N GLY A 71 3.67 -17.35 -1.57
CA GLY A 71 4.18 -16.01 -1.88
C GLY A 71 3.46 -15.45 -3.10
N CYS A 72 2.59 -14.44 -2.91
CA CYS A 72 1.85 -13.81 -4.00
C CYS A 72 2.83 -13.36 -5.10
N CYS A 73 2.59 -13.80 -6.34
CA CYS A 73 3.49 -13.54 -7.48
C CYS A 73 3.29 -12.14 -8.07
N PHE A 74 3.83 -11.10 -7.43
CA PHE A 74 3.82 -9.73 -7.95
C PHE A 74 5.13 -9.40 -8.69
N ARG A 75 5.26 -9.88 -9.92
CA ARG A 75 6.46 -9.64 -10.74
C ARG A 75 6.53 -8.18 -11.19
N GLY A 76 7.70 -7.56 -11.05
CA GLY A 76 7.96 -6.19 -11.50
C GLY A 76 7.34 -5.09 -10.63
N MET A 77 6.71 -5.43 -9.50
CA MET A 77 6.14 -4.47 -8.56
C MET A 77 7.00 -4.31 -7.31
N ASN A 78 6.90 -3.16 -6.66
CA ASN A 78 7.46 -2.95 -5.32
C ASN A 78 6.57 -3.70 -4.33
N VAL A 79 7.10 -4.69 -3.62
CA VAL A 79 6.30 -5.54 -2.71
C VAL A 79 6.84 -5.44 -1.30
N ALA A 80 5.94 -5.27 -0.33
CA ALA A 80 6.26 -5.38 1.09
C ALA A 80 5.16 -6.10 1.87
N GLN A 81 5.53 -6.65 3.02
CA GLN A 81 4.66 -7.37 3.94
C GLN A 81 4.37 -6.55 5.19
N PHE A 82 3.08 -6.46 5.52
CA PHE A 82 2.58 -5.76 6.69
C PHE A 82 1.61 -6.61 7.47
N GLU A 83 1.66 -6.47 8.78
CA GLU A 83 0.68 -7.05 9.69
C GLU A 83 -0.31 -5.96 10.05
N VAL A 84 -1.60 -6.25 9.92
CA VAL A 84 -2.71 -5.33 10.21
C VAL A 84 -3.77 -6.12 10.96
N MET A 85 -4.10 -5.69 12.18
CA MET A 85 -5.13 -6.37 13.00
C MET A 85 -4.86 -7.89 13.14
N GLY A 86 -3.60 -8.28 13.30
CA GLY A 86 -3.16 -9.67 13.46
C GLY A 86 -3.18 -10.52 12.18
N LYS A 87 -3.46 -9.94 11.01
CA LYS A 87 -3.39 -10.61 9.71
C LYS A 87 -2.25 -10.05 8.88
N VAL A 88 -1.51 -10.91 8.17
CA VAL A 88 -0.41 -10.49 7.29
C VAL A 88 -0.92 -10.31 5.87
N TYR A 89 -0.55 -9.19 5.24
CA TYR A 89 -0.88 -8.85 3.87
C TYR A 89 0.40 -8.59 3.07
N ASN A 90 0.43 -9.07 1.82
CA ASN A 90 1.39 -8.59 0.84
C ASN A 90 0.77 -7.39 0.12
N VAL A 91 1.48 -6.26 0.16
CA VAL A 91 1.11 -5.04 -0.55
C VAL A 91 2.10 -4.87 -1.70
N ALA A 92 1.58 -4.75 -2.91
CA ALA A 92 2.37 -4.53 -4.12
C ALA A 92 1.92 -3.25 -4.81
N VAL A 93 2.88 -2.40 -5.17
CA VAL A 93 2.61 -1.13 -5.86
C VAL A 93 3.48 -0.94 -7.08
N LEU A 94 2.86 -0.38 -8.12
CA LEU A 94 3.55 0.25 -9.23
C LEU A 94 3.39 1.76 -9.07
N LEU A 95 4.45 2.45 -8.69
CA LEU A 95 4.41 3.90 -8.45
C LEU A 95 4.13 4.65 -9.76
N ARG A 96 3.41 5.76 -9.67
CA ARG A 96 3.33 6.69 -10.78
C ARG A 96 4.70 7.39 -10.92
N PRO A 97 5.24 7.51 -12.15
CA PRO A 97 6.50 8.21 -12.34
C PRO A 97 6.34 9.67 -11.94
N ASP A 98 7.36 10.23 -11.27
CA ASP A 98 7.36 11.64 -10.92
C ASP A 98 7.44 12.45 -12.24
N LEU A 99 6.49 13.38 -12.46
CA LEU A 99 6.45 14.21 -13.66
C LEU A 99 7.76 15.00 -13.88
N ASN A 100 8.50 15.28 -12.79
CA ASN A 100 9.82 15.94 -12.85
C ASN A 100 10.93 15.03 -13.40
N GLU A 101 10.81 13.70 -13.29
CA GLU A 101 11.78 12.76 -13.85
C GLU A 101 11.59 12.55 -15.37
N LEU A 102 10.35 12.70 -15.87
CA LEU A 102 10.06 12.68 -17.31
C LEU A 102 10.61 13.92 -18.06
N GLY A 103 10.81 15.04 -17.37
CA GLY A 103 11.40 16.25 -17.96
C GLY A 103 12.92 16.19 -18.14
N SER A 104 13.58 15.18 -17.57
CA SER A 104 15.05 15.04 -17.58
C SER A 104 15.57 14.02 -18.61
N SER A 105 14.67 13.35 -19.33
CA SER A 105 15.05 12.55 -20.50
C SER A 105 15.36 13.49 -21.66
N GLY A 106 16.61 13.96 -21.70
CA GLY A 106 17.15 14.82 -22.75
C GLY A 106 16.92 14.21 -24.13
N VAL A 107 15.93 14.74 -24.85
CA VAL A 107 15.89 14.67 -26.31
C VAL A 107 16.72 15.86 -26.78
N PRO A 108 17.89 15.67 -27.41
CA PRO A 108 18.58 16.81 -28.02
C PRO A 108 17.66 17.40 -29.08
N ALA A 109 17.32 18.67 -28.91
CA ALA A 109 16.60 19.44 -29.92
C ALA A 109 17.37 19.30 -31.24
N ARG A 110 16.75 18.65 -32.24
CA ARG A 110 17.26 18.69 -33.60
C ARG A 110 17.10 20.12 -34.09
N SER A 111 18.20 20.86 -34.13
CA SER A 111 18.31 22.11 -34.87
C SER A 111 18.14 21.78 -36.36
N GLY A 112 17.05 22.28 -36.94
CA GLY A 112 16.84 22.36 -38.39
C GLY A 112 16.79 23.82 -38.79
#